data_AF-A0AAV9AHW7-F1
#
_entry.id   AF-A0AAV9AHW7-F1
#
_cell.length_a   1.000
_cell.length_b   1.000
_cell.length_c   1.000
_cell.angle_alpha   90.00
_cell.angle_beta   90.00
_cell.angle_gamma   90.00
#
_symmetry.space_group_name_H-M   'P 1'
#
loop_
_entity.id
_entity.type
_entity.pdbx_description
1 polymer ?
#
loop_
_entity_poly.entity_id
_entity_poly.type
_entity_poly.pdbx_seq_one_letter_code
_entity_poly.pdbx_strand_id
1 'polypeptide(L)'
;MSRLDRVLVNEDWLLLHPEALVFYHPPGLSDHSAMQLILVPSFPLGPMPFKFFNDWVKHDSFFPLVRSAWEVDLRGTTMFNLVCKLKRVKVALKAWSKEVLGPIQHCLAQQRCTLDRIQL
;
A
#
# COMPACT_ATOMS: atom_id res chain seq x y z
N MET A 1 28.78 -14.46 20.85
CA MET A 1 28.90 -13.20 20.08
C MET A 1 27.92 -12.20 20.68
N SER A 2 28.40 -11.04 21.12
CA SER A 2 27.58 -10.01 21.80
C SER A 2 26.87 -9.13 20.77
N ARG A 3 25.59 -8.81 20.99
CA ARG A 3 24.82 -7.88 20.16
C ARG A 3 25.20 -6.44 20.50
N LEU A 4 26.07 -5.84 19.70
CA LEU A 4 26.57 -4.47 19.90
C LEU A 4 25.65 -3.41 19.29
N ASP A 5 24.91 -3.75 18.24
CA ASP A 5 24.04 -2.79 17.56
C ASP A 5 22.78 -2.52 18.39
N ARG A 6 22.52 -1.24 18.68
CA ARG A 6 21.36 -0.76 19.48
C ARG A 6 20.82 0.54 18.91
N VAL A 7 19.50 0.70 18.92
CA VAL A 7 18.85 2.02 18.78
C VAL A 7 18.58 2.58 20.17
N LEU A 8 19.02 3.80 20.40
CA LEU A 8 18.74 4.54 21.64
C LEU A 8 17.90 5.76 21.28
N VAL A 9 16.81 5.96 22.03
CA VAL A 9 15.88 7.08 21.87
C VAL A 9 15.59 7.66 23.24
N ASN A 10 15.29 8.97 23.29
CA ASN A 10 14.84 9.61 24.52
C ASN A 10 13.32 9.56 24.65
N GLU A 11 12.82 9.97 25.82
CA GLU A 11 11.39 9.94 26.12
C GLU A 11 10.57 10.85 25.20
N ASP A 12 11.05 12.06 24.93
CA ASP A 12 10.40 13.00 24.00
C ASP A 12 10.20 12.40 22.60
N TRP A 13 11.17 11.62 22.12
CA TRP A 13 11.09 10.96 20.82
C TRP A 13 10.07 9.82 20.80
N LEU A 14 9.97 9.05 21.88
CA LEU A 14 8.94 8.01 22.02
C LEU A 14 7.52 8.59 22.02
N LEU A 15 7.34 9.76 22.63
CA LEU A 15 6.06 10.48 22.61
C LEU A 15 5.68 10.94 21.20
N LEU A 16 6.66 11.33 20.38
CA LEU A 16 6.44 11.75 18.99
C LEU A 16 6.20 10.56 18.03
N HIS A 17 6.78 9.39 18.33
CA HIS A 17 6.74 8.21 17.48
C HIS A 17 6.34 6.94 18.26
N PRO A 18 5.11 6.87 18.81
CA PRO A 18 4.68 5.74 19.64
C PRO A 18 4.61 4.41 18.87
N GLU A 19 4.40 4.47 17.56
CA GLU A 19 4.34 3.33 16.64
C GLU A 19 5.68 3.03 15.97
N ALA A 20 6.79 3.58 16.48
CA ALA A 20 8.11 3.30 15.94
C ALA A 20 8.50 1.82 16.15
N LEU A 21 9.02 1.19 15.09
CA LEU A 21 9.47 -0.19 15.10
C LEU A 21 10.94 -0.28 14.70
N VAL A 22 11.66 -1.22 15.28
CA VAL A 22 13.05 -1.53 14.91
C VAL A 22 13.09 -2.93 14.31
N PHE A 23 13.50 -3.02 13.05
CA PHE A 23 13.71 -4.28 12.35
C PHE A 23 15.20 -4.59 12.27
N TYR A 24 15.57 -5.81 12.65
CA TYR A 24 16.94 -6.32 12.55
C TYR A 24 16.99 -7.28 11.36
N HIS A 25 17.79 -6.94 10.36
CA HIS A 25 17.97 -7.81 9.19
C HIS A 25 18.77 -9.06 9.55
N PRO A 26 18.55 -10.20 8.84
CA PRO A 26 19.37 -11.39 9.02
C PRO A 26 20.87 -11.09 8.81
N PRO A 27 21.77 -11.76 9.54
CA PRO A 27 23.20 -11.58 9.37
C PRO A 27 23.63 -11.96 7.95
N GLY A 28 24.45 -11.10 7.34
CA GLY A 28 25.01 -11.30 6.01
C GLY A 28 26.45 -11.82 6.07
N LEU A 29 27.28 -11.36 5.12
CA LEU A 29 28.73 -11.63 5.13
C LEU A 29 29.49 -10.78 6.15
N SER A 30 28.84 -9.76 6.72
CA SER A 30 29.39 -8.96 7.81
C SER A 30 29.02 -9.61 9.15
N ASP A 31 29.94 -9.47 10.09
CA ASP A 31 29.73 -9.70 11.52
C ASP A 31 28.73 -8.71 12.17
N HIS A 32 28.31 -7.66 11.45
CA HIS A 32 27.24 -6.75 11.83
C HIS A 32 25.94 -7.04 11.07
N SER A 33 24.81 -6.93 11.77
CA SER A 33 23.46 -7.04 11.18
C SER A 33 22.86 -5.66 10.99
N ALA A 34 22.35 -5.36 9.80
CA ALA A 34 21.75 -4.06 9.53
C ALA A 34 20.48 -3.86 10.37
N MET A 35 20.31 -2.64 10.88
CA MET A 35 19.14 -2.27 11.67
C MET A 35 18.36 -1.17 10.97
N GLN A 36 17.05 -1.31 10.93
CA GLN A 36 16.15 -0.39 10.26
C GLN A 36 15.11 0.14 11.23
N LEU A 37 15.12 1.45 11.45
CA LEU A 37 14.09 2.16 12.21
C LEU A 37 12.94 2.50 11.26
N ILE A 38 11.76 1.95 11.54
CA ILE A 38 10.53 2.21 10.80
C ILE A 38 9.69 3.18 11.61
N LEU A 39 9.57 4.40 11.10
CA LEU A 39 8.63 5.37 11.61
C LEU A 39 7.32 5.16 10.87
N VAL A 40 6.34 4.54 11.52
CA VAL A 40 4.99 4.52 11.01
C VAL A 40 4.46 5.94 11.14
N PRO A 41 4.17 6.66 10.05
CA PRO A 41 3.62 7.99 10.17
C PRO A 41 2.28 7.90 10.91
N SER A 42 2.21 8.52 12.08
CA SER A 42 0.98 8.69 12.87
C SER A 42 -0.03 9.60 12.17
N PHE A 43 0.41 10.33 11.14
CA PHE A 43 -0.43 11.17 10.31
C PHE A 43 -0.90 10.42 9.07
N PRO A 44 -2.16 10.57 8.65
CA PRO A 44 -2.60 10.06 7.37
C PRO A 44 -1.75 10.73 6.28
N LEU A 45 -0.91 9.94 5.61
CA LEU A 45 -0.37 10.31 4.31
C LEU A 45 -1.57 10.83 3.50
N GLY A 46 -1.46 12.06 3.00
CA GLY A 46 -2.54 12.72 2.26
C GLY A 46 -3.14 11.83 1.16
N PRO A 47 -4.25 12.23 0.53
CA PRO A 47 -5.00 11.36 -0.37
C PRO A 47 -4.07 10.71 -1.41
N MET A 48 -3.92 9.39 -1.31
CA MET A 48 -3.01 8.65 -2.18
C MET A 48 -3.39 8.90 -3.65
N PRO A 49 -2.40 9.28 -4.49
CA PRO A 49 -2.66 9.51 -5.89
C PRO A 49 -3.22 8.23 -6.52
N PHE A 50 -4.15 8.39 -7.44
CA PHE A 50 -4.67 7.26 -8.20
C PHE A 50 -3.55 6.73 -9.10
N LYS A 51 -3.17 5.47 -8.92
CA LYS A 51 -2.22 4.77 -9.77
C LYS A 51 -2.97 3.72 -10.57
N PHE A 52 -2.77 3.74 -11.89
CA PHE A 52 -3.21 2.69 -12.78
C PHE A 52 -2.14 1.61 -12.85
N PHE A 53 -2.54 0.34 -12.80
CA PHE A 53 -1.63 -0.79 -12.93
C PHE A 53 -1.91 -1.52 -14.24
N ASN A 54 -0.87 -1.78 -15.02
CA ASN A 54 -1.02 -2.44 -16.33
C ASN A 54 -1.65 -3.83 -16.22
N ASP A 55 -1.43 -4.54 -15.12
CA ASP A 55 -2.02 -5.86 -14.88
C ASP A 55 -3.54 -5.81 -14.71
N TRP A 56 -4.13 -4.65 -14.40
CA TRP A 56 -5.58 -4.52 -14.35
C TRP A 56 -6.23 -4.88 -15.67
N VAL A 57 -5.60 -4.54 -16.80
CA VAL A 57 -6.13 -4.82 -18.13
C VAL A 57 -6.24 -6.33 -18.42
N LYS A 58 -5.46 -7.14 -17.71
CA LYS A 58 -5.47 -8.61 -17.85
C LYS A 58 -6.59 -9.28 -17.05
N HIS A 59 -7.25 -8.56 -16.14
CA HIS A 59 -8.31 -9.12 -15.31
C HIS A 59 -9.63 -9.14 -16.08
N ASP A 60 -10.32 -10.28 -16.10
CA ASP A 60 -11.53 -10.48 -16.93
C ASP A 60 -12.64 -9.47 -16.64
N SER A 61 -12.76 -9.04 -15.38
CA SER A 61 -13.77 -8.04 -14.96
C SER A 61 -13.40 -6.59 -15.26
N PHE A 62 -12.18 -6.29 -15.71
CA PHE A 62 -11.71 -4.91 -15.90
C PHE A 62 -12.47 -4.17 -17.01
N PHE A 63 -12.52 -4.75 -18.21
CA PHE A 63 -13.21 -4.13 -19.34
C PHE A 63 -14.72 -3.95 -19.09
N PRO A 64 -15.45 -4.96 -18.57
CA PRO A 64 -16.86 -4.80 -18.18
C PRO A 64 -17.09 -3.65 -17.18
N LEU A 65 -16.22 -3.52 -16.17
CA LEU A 65 -16.31 -2.45 -15.18
C LEU A 65 -16.07 -1.06 -15.79
N VAL A 66 -15.04 -0.91 -16.63
CA VAL A 66 -14.76 0.37 -17.29
C VAL A 66 -15.90 0.76 -18.21
N ARG A 67 -16.44 -0.20 -18.97
CA ARG A 67 -17.58 0.02 -19.88
C ARG A 67 -18.81 0.51 -19.11
N SER A 68 -19.21 -0.19 -18.05
CA SER A 68 -20.40 0.19 -17.27
C SER A 68 -20.26 1.56 -16.59
N ALA A 69 -19.04 1.94 -16.20
CA ALA A 69 -18.77 3.26 -15.64
C ALA A 69 -18.75 4.38 -16.70
N TRP A 70 -18.38 4.06 -17.95
CA TRP A 70 -18.19 4.99 -19.06
C TRP A 70 -19.46 5.25 -19.89
N GLU A 71 -20.25 4.20 -20.15
CA GLU A 71 -21.47 4.23 -20.95
C GLU A 71 -22.65 4.81 -20.16
N VAL A 72 -22.55 6.10 -19.88
CA VAL A 72 -23.57 6.86 -19.15
C VAL A 72 -23.95 8.09 -19.95
N ASP A 73 -25.26 8.30 -20.07
CA ASP A 73 -25.82 9.49 -20.70
C ASP A 73 -25.80 10.65 -19.72
N LEU A 74 -25.05 11.69 -20.09
CA LEU A 74 -24.86 12.90 -19.30
C LEU A 74 -25.30 14.10 -20.12
N ARG A 75 -26.07 14.99 -19.49
CA ARG A 75 -26.46 16.28 -20.07
C ARG A 75 -25.36 17.30 -19.81
N GLY A 76 -24.90 17.99 -20.85
CA GLY A 76 -23.86 19.01 -20.75
C GLY A 76 -23.02 19.11 -22.02
N THR A 77 -21.94 19.89 -21.95
CA THR A 77 -20.97 19.98 -23.05
C THR A 77 -20.16 18.70 -23.18
N THR A 78 -19.56 18.47 -24.35
CA THR A 78 -18.69 17.31 -24.60
C THR A 78 -17.56 17.21 -23.57
N MET A 79 -16.94 18.33 -23.21
CA MET A 79 -15.87 18.36 -22.21
C MET A 79 -16.37 18.04 -20.80
N PHE A 80 -17.54 18.57 -20.41
CA PHE A 80 -18.17 18.21 -19.14
C PHE A 80 -18.43 16.70 -19.06
N ASN A 81 -19.00 16.14 -20.13
CA ASN A 81 -19.30 14.71 -20.22
C ASN A 81 -18.03 13.85 -20.12
N LEU A 82 -16.95 14.23 -20.79
CA LEU A 82 -15.66 13.54 -20.71
C LEU A 82 -15.10 13.53 -19.29
N VAL A 83 -15.05 14.70 -18.63
CA VAL A 83 -14.53 14.82 -17.26
C VAL A 83 -15.36 13.98 -16.28
N CYS A 84 -16.68 14.02 -16.41
CA CYS A 84 -17.58 13.21 -15.58
C CYS A 84 -17.38 11.71 -15.81
N LYS A 85 -17.27 11.25 -17.06
CA LYS A 85 -17.00 9.83 -17.38
C LYS A 85 -15.66 9.37 -16.80
N LEU A 86 -14.59 10.16 -16.94
CA LEU A 86 -13.28 9.86 -16.35
C LEU A 86 -13.33 9.79 -14.82
N LYS A 87 -14.06 10.71 -14.17
CA LYS A 87 -14.28 10.66 -12.71
C LYS A 87 -15.00 9.39 -12.29
N ARG A 88 -16.04 8.97 -13.02
CA ARG A 88 -16.78 7.74 -12.74
C ARG A 88 -15.91 6.50 -12.88
N VAL A 89 -15.15 6.38 -13.98
CA VAL A 89 -14.18 5.28 -14.17
C VAL A 89 -13.15 5.24 -13.05
N LYS A 90 -12.59 6.40 -12.65
CA LYS A 90 -11.64 6.48 -11.53
C LYS A 90 -12.24 5.95 -10.21
N VAL A 91 -13.49 6.31 -9.90
CA VAL A 91 -14.16 5.85 -8.67
C VAL A 91 -14.42 4.35 -8.73
N ALA A 92 -14.95 3.84 -9.84
CA ALA A 92 -15.21 2.41 -10.04
C ALA A 92 -13.92 1.58 -9.91
N LEU A 93 -12.84 2.00 -10.57
CA LEU A 93 -11.54 1.32 -10.48
C LEU A 93 -10.95 1.36 -9.07
N LYS A 94 -11.13 2.46 -8.32
CA LYS A 94 -10.66 2.53 -6.92
C LYS A 94 -11.40 1.56 -6.01
N ALA A 95 -12.71 1.39 -6.19
CA ALA A 95 -13.51 0.45 -5.40
C ALA A 95 -13.12 -1.00 -5.76
N TRP A 96 -13.18 -1.32 -7.05
CA TRP A 96 -12.82 -2.65 -7.56
C TRP A 96 -11.37 -3.06 -7.22
N SER A 97 -10.41 -2.13 -7.30
CA SER A 97 -9.02 -2.42 -6.94
C SER A 97 -8.88 -2.83 -5.47
N LYS A 98 -9.70 -2.30 -4.56
CA LYS A 98 -9.69 -2.74 -3.15
C LYS A 98 -10.27 -4.14 -2.99
N GLU A 99 -11.29 -4.48 -3.75
CA GLU A 99 -11.90 -5.82 -3.72
C GLU A 99 -10.97 -6.89 -4.29
N VAL A 100 -10.26 -6.60 -5.38
CA VAL A 100 -9.34 -7.55 -6.02
C VAL A 100 -8.00 -7.62 -5.29
N LEU A 101 -7.42 -6.47 -4.90
CA LEU A 101 -6.08 -6.44 -4.26
C LEU A 101 -6.13 -6.59 -2.74
N GLY A 102 -7.26 -6.29 -2.09
CA GLY A 102 -7.39 -6.41 -0.63
C GLY A 102 -7.07 -7.82 -0.10
N PRO A 103 -7.68 -8.88 -0.67
CA PRO A 103 -7.38 -10.25 -0.29
C PRO A 103 -5.92 -10.65 -0.56
N ILE A 104 -5.35 -10.19 -1.68
CA ILE A 104 -3.95 -10.46 -2.06
C ILE A 104 -2.99 -9.79 -1.07
N GLN A 105 -3.23 -8.53 -0.72
CA GLN A 105 -2.42 -7.81 0.27
C GLN A 105 -2.52 -8.45 1.67
N HIS A 106 -3.71 -8.89 2.06
CA HIS A 106 -3.92 -9.60 3.32
C HIS A 106 -3.19 -10.96 3.34
N CYS A 107 -3.29 -11.73 2.25
CA CYS A 107 -2.59 -13.01 2.12
C CYS A 107 -1.07 -12.84 2.13
N LEU A 108 -0.53 -11.86 1.39
CA LEU A 108 0.89 -11.55 1.38
C LEU A 108 1.40 -11.08 2.75
N ALA A 109 0.60 -10.31 3.50
CA ALA A 109 0.92 -9.92 4.86
C ALA A 109 0.97 -11.13 5.80
N GLN A 110 -0.01 -12.04 5.73
CA GLN A 110 -0.02 -13.28 6.53
C GLN A 110 1.16 -14.21 6.17
N GLN A 111 1.48 -14.35 4.89
CA GLN A 111 2.61 -15.17 4.44
C GLN A 111 3.95 -14.60 4.91
N ARG A 112 4.13 -13.27 4.88
CA ARG A 112 5.30 -12.60 5.49
C ARG A 112 5.38 -12.87 6.99
N CYS A 113 4.30 -12.67 7.74
CA CYS A 113 4.27 -12.98 9.17
C CYS A 113 4.52 -14.45 9.49
N THR A 114 4.16 -15.37 8.59
CA THR A 114 4.40 -16.81 8.78
C THR A 114 5.88 -17.16 8.54
N LEU A 115 6.51 -16.56 7.52
CA LEU A 115 7.94 -16.72 7.28
C LEU A 115 8.77 -16.17 8.45
N ASP A 116 8.37 -15.02 9.00
CA ASP A 116 9.01 -14.43 10.18
C ASP A 116 8.91 -15.32 11.43
N ARG A 117 7.89 -16.18 11.51
CA ARG A 117 7.71 -17.16 12.62
C ARG A 117 8.51 -18.45 12.44
N ILE A 118 8.79 -18.87 11.20
CA ILE A 118 9.53 -20.11 10.90
C ILE A 118 11.05 -19.87 10.96
N GLN A 119 11.50 -18.62 10.80
CA GLN A 119 12.91 -18.23 10.88
C GLN A 119 13.38 -17.83 12.30
N LEU A 120 12.65 -18.23 13.35
CA LEU A 120 13.07 -18.15 14.75
C LEU A 120 13.61 -19.49 15.26
#